data_AF-A0A2A3EVF5-F1
#
_entry.id   AF-A0A2A3EVF5-F1
#
_cell.length_a   1.000
_cell.length_b   1.000
_cell.length_c   1.000
_cell.angle_alpha   90.00
_cell.angle_beta   90.00
_cell.angle_gamma   90.00
#
_symmetry.space_group_name_H-M   'P 1'
#
loop_
_entity.id
_entity.type
_entity.pdbx_description
1 polymer ?
#
loop_
_entity_poly.entity_id
_entity_poly.type
_entity_poly.pdbx_seq_one_letter_code
_entity_poly.pdbx_strand_id
1 'polypeptide(L)'
;MQVYIAAAGEAPPPPRTVGTFEWDFATMRSEHTPIVEEKILGIDTTQPNRSLPEIWRFFTAFDKRDAYTVYVGQIGHGQIEPSQPFAAEISLEGDDKVLRCVHMTTRGREIGGRKTIAGLIHDLSDETHPKRDFHREYSKTQAMTIEKSLAEPMGIGYLELITGLFLEWDVTPPGPLARWRTEVAEIHEKSRDAFLHARESLRNGDALSLDVVLFVRFSESEAWTPAELTITGVATASAEHGVTVVQAMVLVRPGTGPICW
;
A
#
# COMPACT_ATOMS: atom_id res chain seq x y z
N MET A 1 -0.68 -8.02 -24.76
CA MET A 1 -0.96 -7.78 -26.20
C MET A 1 -2.25 -6.98 -26.28
N GLN A 2 -2.27 -5.86 -26.98
CA GLN A 2 -3.51 -5.16 -27.34
C GLN A 2 -3.87 -5.55 -28.77
N VAL A 3 -5.14 -5.89 -29.02
CA VAL A 3 -5.63 -6.31 -30.34
C VAL A 3 -6.82 -5.45 -30.70
N TYR A 4 -6.81 -4.91 -31.92
CA TYR A 4 -7.94 -4.21 -32.51
C TYR A 4 -8.46 -5.02 -33.70
N ILE A 5 -9.78 -5.21 -33.76
CA ILE A 5 -10.45 -5.94 -34.84
C ILE A 5 -11.50 -5.02 -35.43
N ALA A 6 -11.40 -4.77 -36.74
CA ALA A 6 -12.30 -3.89 -37.47
C ALA A 6 -12.47 -4.34 -38.93
N ALA A 7 -13.42 -3.72 -39.62
CA ALA A 7 -13.62 -3.94 -41.04
C ALA A 7 -12.41 -3.45 -41.85
N ALA A 8 -12.22 -4.03 -43.04
CA ALA A 8 -11.14 -3.61 -43.94
C ALA A 8 -11.30 -2.13 -44.33
N GLY A 9 -10.26 -1.33 -44.08
CA GLY A 9 -10.24 0.11 -44.38
C GLY A 9 -10.52 1.03 -43.19
N GLU A 10 -10.93 0.49 -42.04
CA GLU A 10 -11.03 1.27 -40.80
C GLU A 10 -9.66 1.41 -40.13
N ALA A 11 -9.31 2.65 -39.75
CA ALA A 11 -8.08 2.92 -39.02
C ALA A 11 -8.27 2.57 -37.53
N PRO A 12 -7.27 1.94 -36.88
CA PRO A 12 -7.35 1.70 -35.44
C PRO A 12 -7.39 3.01 -34.66
N PRO A 13 -8.13 3.07 -33.54
CA PRO A 13 -8.01 4.17 -32.61
C PRO A 13 -6.58 4.22 -32.02
N PRO A 14 -6.17 5.35 -31.44
CA PRO A 14 -4.92 5.42 -30.68
C PRO A 14 -4.83 4.29 -29.65
N PRO A 15 -3.67 3.60 -29.51
CA PRO A 15 -3.49 2.56 -28.52
C PRO A 15 -3.79 3.08 -27.12
N ARG A 16 -4.42 2.24 -26.30
CA ARG A 16 -4.71 2.58 -24.91
C ARG A 16 -3.44 2.65 -24.08
N THR A 17 -3.41 3.56 -23.12
CA THR A 17 -2.32 3.65 -22.14
C THR A 17 -2.39 2.45 -21.21
N VAL A 18 -1.47 1.50 -21.40
CA VAL A 18 -1.39 0.27 -20.62
C VAL A 18 0.03 0.08 -20.10
N GLY A 19 0.16 0.00 -18.79
CA GLY A 19 1.40 -0.29 -18.09
C GLY A 19 1.34 -1.63 -17.37
N THR A 20 2.49 -2.10 -16.89
CA THR A 20 2.58 -3.30 -16.06
C THR A 20 3.45 -3.04 -14.86
N PHE A 21 3.22 -3.79 -13.79
CA PHE A 21 4.07 -3.81 -12.63
C PHE A 21 4.30 -5.25 -12.14
N GLU A 22 5.37 -5.44 -11.38
CA GLU A 22 5.57 -6.61 -10.54
C GLU A 22 5.91 -6.13 -9.14
N TRP A 23 5.28 -6.72 -8.12
CA TRP A 23 5.60 -6.49 -6.72
C TRP A 23 6.09 -7.78 -6.07
N ASP A 24 7.14 -7.68 -5.25
CA ASP A 24 7.87 -8.82 -4.71
C ASP A 24 7.74 -8.89 -3.19
N PHE A 25 7.31 -10.04 -2.66
CA PHE A 25 7.09 -10.26 -1.22
C PHE A 25 8.38 -10.38 -0.39
N ALA A 26 9.53 -10.69 -1.00
CA ALA A 26 10.80 -10.78 -0.30
C ALA A 26 11.44 -9.40 -0.13
N THR A 27 11.39 -8.58 -1.17
CA THR A 27 12.00 -7.23 -1.16
C THR A 27 11.02 -6.12 -0.77
N MET A 28 9.72 -6.41 -0.80
CA MET A 28 8.63 -5.46 -0.56
C MET A 28 8.58 -4.30 -1.56
N ARG A 29 9.20 -4.48 -2.72
CA ARG A 29 9.37 -3.45 -3.74
C ARG A 29 8.57 -3.77 -5.00
N SER A 30 8.12 -2.72 -5.69
CA SER A 30 7.45 -2.83 -6.97
C SER A 30 8.29 -2.26 -8.10
N GLU A 31 8.41 -3.03 -9.18
CA GLU A 31 9.01 -2.62 -10.45
C GLU A 31 7.91 -2.26 -11.43
N HIS A 32 8.02 -1.10 -12.05
CA HIS A 32 7.01 -0.51 -12.93
C HIS A 32 7.57 -0.35 -14.34
N THR A 33 6.72 -0.50 -15.36
CA THR A 33 7.10 -0.02 -16.69
C THR A 33 7.07 1.52 -16.74
N PRO A 34 7.85 2.16 -17.62
CA PRO A 34 7.84 3.61 -17.76
C PRO A 34 6.44 4.19 -18.01
N ILE A 35 5.55 3.43 -18.66
CA ILE A 35 4.16 3.85 -18.87
C ILE A 35 3.40 4.05 -17.55
N VAL A 36 3.62 3.18 -16.56
CA VAL A 36 2.98 3.33 -15.24
C VAL A 36 3.50 4.60 -14.57
N GLU A 37 4.82 4.80 -14.54
CA GLU A 37 5.42 5.96 -13.86
C GLU A 37 5.05 7.27 -14.56
N GLU A 38 5.37 7.41 -15.85
CA GLU A 38 5.30 8.67 -16.57
C GLU A 38 3.86 9.05 -16.96
N LYS A 39 3.07 8.09 -17.47
CA LYS A 39 1.76 8.39 -18.07
C LYS A 39 0.59 8.23 -17.11
N ILE A 40 0.68 7.26 -16.19
CA ILE A 40 -0.40 6.96 -15.25
C ILE A 40 -0.18 7.69 -13.93
N LEU A 41 1.02 7.62 -13.36
CA LEU A 41 1.33 8.26 -12.07
C LEU A 41 1.90 9.68 -12.21
N GLY A 42 2.29 10.09 -13.42
CA GLY A 42 2.85 11.44 -13.66
C GLY A 42 4.18 11.67 -12.95
N ILE A 43 4.96 10.62 -12.73
CA ILE A 43 6.24 10.68 -12.03
C ILE A 43 7.36 10.96 -13.02
N ASP A 44 8.08 12.06 -12.81
CA ASP A 44 9.22 12.48 -13.66
C ASP A 44 10.57 11.92 -13.20
N THR A 45 10.63 11.27 -12.03
CA THR A 45 11.87 10.70 -11.49
C THR A 45 11.97 9.23 -11.79
N THR A 46 13.03 8.81 -12.47
CA THR A 46 13.29 7.39 -12.72
C THR A 46 13.84 6.73 -11.48
N GLN A 47 13.18 5.65 -11.03
CA GLN A 47 13.71 4.75 -10.01
C GLN A 47 13.47 3.30 -10.46
N PRO A 48 14.40 2.37 -10.17
CA PRO A 48 14.25 0.98 -10.62
C PRO A 48 13.07 0.28 -9.94
N ASN A 49 12.76 0.67 -8.71
CA ASN A 49 11.68 0.12 -7.93
C ASN A 49 11.18 1.12 -6.88
N ARG A 50 9.96 0.91 -6.39
CA ARG A 50 9.30 1.75 -5.39
C ARG A 50 8.75 0.94 -4.22
N SER A 51 8.71 1.56 -3.05
CA SER A 51 8.02 1.03 -1.89
C SER A 51 6.50 1.18 -2.03
N LEU A 52 5.72 0.38 -1.28
CA LEU A 52 4.26 0.52 -1.30
C LEU A 52 3.77 1.93 -0.88
N PRO A 53 4.32 2.57 0.18
CA PRO A 53 3.98 3.96 0.53
C PRO A 53 4.09 4.97 -0.62
N GLU A 54 5.08 4.82 -1.49
CA GLU A 54 5.23 5.70 -2.65
C GLU A 54 4.13 5.54 -3.70
N ILE A 55 3.54 4.35 -3.79
CA ILE A 55 2.53 4.01 -4.80
C ILE A 55 1.12 4.25 -4.27
N TRP A 56 0.84 3.78 -3.07
CA TRP A 56 -0.50 3.86 -2.47
C TRP A 56 -0.93 5.31 -2.19
N ARG A 57 0.02 6.24 -2.02
CA ARG A 57 -0.29 7.67 -1.85
C ARG A 57 -1.11 8.26 -3.01
N PHE A 58 -0.98 7.69 -4.22
CA PHE A 58 -1.68 8.18 -5.41
C PHE A 58 -3.15 7.77 -5.46
N PHE A 59 -3.55 6.74 -4.73
CA PHE A 59 -4.91 6.23 -4.78
C PHE A 59 -5.84 7.30 -4.22
N THR A 60 -6.99 7.55 -4.85
CA THR A 60 -8.03 8.49 -4.36
C THR A 60 -9.34 7.79 -4.07
N ALA A 61 -9.61 6.66 -4.73
CA ALA A 61 -10.73 5.76 -4.44
C ALA A 61 -10.38 4.33 -4.88
N PHE A 62 -10.69 3.34 -4.02
CA PHE A 62 -10.46 1.93 -4.31
C PHE A 62 -11.49 1.05 -3.57
N ASP A 63 -12.68 0.92 -4.15
CA ASP A 63 -13.82 0.25 -3.52
C ASP A 63 -13.53 -1.22 -3.13
N LYS A 64 -12.66 -1.90 -3.89
CA LYS A 64 -12.25 -3.29 -3.64
C LYS A 64 -10.96 -3.42 -2.84
N ARG A 65 -10.54 -2.39 -2.10
CA ARG A 65 -9.30 -2.39 -1.29
C ARG A 65 -9.23 -3.58 -0.34
N ASP A 66 -10.28 -3.83 0.45
CA ASP A 66 -10.26 -4.91 1.44
C ASP A 66 -10.21 -6.30 0.78
N ALA A 67 -10.92 -6.48 -0.33
CA ALA A 67 -10.82 -7.70 -1.11
C ALA A 67 -9.41 -7.88 -1.71
N TYR A 68 -8.75 -6.78 -2.11
CA TYR A 68 -7.37 -6.82 -2.59
C TYR A 68 -6.38 -7.19 -1.48
N THR A 69 -6.55 -6.67 -0.26
CA THR A 69 -5.62 -7.00 0.84
C THR A 69 -5.76 -8.46 1.27
N VAL A 70 -6.98 -9.00 1.30
CA VAL A 70 -7.22 -10.45 1.49
C VAL A 70 -6.52 -11.25 0.40
N TYR A 71 -6.68 -10.84 -0.86
CA TYR A 71 -6.01 -11.47 -2.00
C TYR A 71 -4.48 -11.48 -1.89
N VAL A 72 -3.88 -10.34 -1.52
CA VAL A 72 -2.43 -10.23 -1.28
C VAL A 72 -2.00 -11.14 -0.11
N GLY A 73 -2.79 -11.18 0.97
CA GLY A 73 -2.55 -12.05 2.11
C GLY A 73 -2.53 -13.54 1.75
N GLN A 74 -3.51 -13.99 0.97
CA GLN A 74 -3.58 -15.37 0.47
C GLN A 74 -2.30 -15.76 -0.28
N ILE A 75 -1.85 -14.90 -1.21
CA ILE A 75 -0.60 -15.14 -1.96
C ILE A 75 0.61 -15.19 -1.03
N GLY A 76 0.72 -14.26 -0.09
CA GLY A 76 1.80 -14.24 0.91
C GLY A 76 1.89 -15.55 1.70
N HIS A 77 0.74 -16.11 2.07
CA HIS A 77 0.62 -17.40 2.76
C HIS A 77 0.77 -18.63 1.84
N GLY A 78 1.06 -18.44 0.55
CA GLY A 78 1.24 -19.54 -0.41
C GLY A 78 -0.07 -20.15 -0.92
N GLN A 79 -1.21 -19.50 -0.66
CA GLN A 79 -2.51 -19.87 -1.23
C GLN A 79 -2.62 -19.27 -2.63
N ILE A 80 -1.82 -19.78 -3.56
CA ILE A 80 -1.74 -19.32 -4.94
C ILE A 80 -2.50 -20.30 -5.81
N GLU A 81 -3.80 -20.06 -5.98
CA GLU A 81 -4.56 -20.79 -6.99
C GLU A 81 -4.11 -20.31 -8.39
N PRO A 82 -3.71 -21.21 -9.31
CA PRO A 82 -3.09 -20.85 -10.59
C PRO A 82 -3.95 -19.96 -11.52
N SER A 83 -5.21 -19.71 -11.18
CA SER A 83 -6.23 -19.20 -12.10
C SER A 83 -7.05 -18.00 -11.60
N GLN A 84 -6.90 -17.51 -10.35
CA GLN A 84 -7.76 -16.43 -9.86
C GLN A 84 -7.07 -15.05 -9.98
N PRO A 85 -7.32 -14.28 -11.05
CA PRO A 85 -6.91 -12.89 -11.09
C PRO A 85 -7.77 -12.07 -10.11
N PHE A 86 -7.18 -11.00 -9.59
CA PHE A 86 -7.95 -9.92 -8.98
C PHE A 86 -8.10 -8.79 -9.99
N ALA A 87 -9.29 -8.19 -10.07
CA ALA A 87 -9.54 -7.06 -10.95
C ALA A 87 -10.42 -5.99 -10.30
N ALA A 88 -10.02 -4.74 -10.46
CA ALA A 88 -10.71 -3.59 -9.90
C ALA A 88 -10.50 -2.32 -10.71
N GLU A 89 -11.48 -1.43 -10.65
CA GLU A 89 -11.29 -0.04 -11.01
C GLU A 89 -10.75 0.73 -9.81
N ILE A 90 -9.80 1.62 -10.07
CA ILE A 90 -9.10 2.41 -9.07
C ILE A 90 -9.06 3.84 -9.60
N SER A 91 -9.40 4.81 -8.76
CA SER A 91 -9.12 6.21 -9.06
C SER A 91 -7.83 6.63 -8.40
N LEU A 92 -7.02 7.40 -9.13
CA LEU A 92 -5.74 7.89 -8.68
C LEU A 92 -5.52 9.34 -9.10
N GLU A 93 -4.72 10.07 -8.34
CA GLU A 93 -4.23 11.41 -8.64
C GLU A 93 -2.71 11.35 -8.77
N GLY A 94 -2.19 11.59 -9.97
CA GLY A 94 -0.75 11.57 -10.22
C GLY A 94 0.00 12.74 -9.57
N ASP A 95 1.34 12.71 -9.65
CA ASP A 95 2.17 13.84 -9.24
C ASP A 95 1.91 15.09 -10.10
N ASP A 96 1.47 14.87 -11.34
CA ASP A 96 0.98 15.88 -12.29
C ASP A 96 -0.40 16.46 -11.95
N LYS A 97 -1.00 16.05 -10.82
CA LYS A 97 -2.32 16.49 -10.33
C LYS A 97 -3.48 16.15 -11.25
N VAL A 98 -3.28 15.20 -12.17
CA VAL A 98 -4.34 14.71 -13.03
C VAL A 98 -5.00 13.50 -12.36
N LEU A 99 -6.32 13.60 -12.18
CA LEU A 99 -7.16 12.48 -11.75
C LEU A 99 -7.37 11.52 -12.92
N ARG A 100 -7.16 10.23 -12.66
CA ARG A 100 -7.33 9.16 -13.63
C ARG A 100 -8.15 8.03 -13.04
N CYS A 101 -8.92 7.37 -13.90
CA CYS A 101 -9.55 6.09 -13.58
C CYS A 101 -8.76 5.00 -14.29
N VAL A 102 -8.29 3.99 -13.55
CA VAL A 102 -7.57 2.86 -14.12
C VAL A 102 -8.27 1.56 -13.79
N HIS A 103 -8.22 0.61 -14.72
CA HIS A 103 -8.54 -0.78 -14.46
C HIS A 103 -7.25 -1.55 -14.19
N MET A 104 -7.15 -2.13 -13.00
CA MET A 104 -6.03 -2.97 -12.59
C MET A 104 -6.47 -4.42 -12.62
N THR A 105 -5.67 -5.28 -13.26
CA THR A 105 -5.78 -6.75 -13.14
C THR A 105 -4.46 -7.30 -12.65
N THR A 106 -4.50 -8.13 -11.61
CA THR A 106 -3.30 -8.73 -11.00
C THR A 106 -3.39 -10.24 -10.92
N ARG A 107 -2.22 -10.90 -10.86
CA ARG A 107 -2.07 -12.32 -10.60
C ARG A 107 -0.89 -12.58 -9.66
N GLY A 108 -1.12 -13.37 -8.62
CA GLY A 108 -0.06 -13.97 -7.80
C GLY A 108 0.74 -15.00 -8.59
N ARG A 109 2.05 -15.01 -8.40
CA ARG A 109 2.98 -15.96 -9.02
C ARG A 109 3.93 -16.49 -7.96
N GLU A 110 4.27 -17.76 -8.08
CA GLU A 110 5.40 -18.35 -7.36
C GLU A 110 6.29 -19.07 -8.37
N ILE A 111 7.50 -18.54 -8.58
CA ILE A 111 8.48 -19.09 -9.52
C ILE A 111 9.79 -19.26 -8.77
N GLY A 112 10.26 -20.49 -8.62
CA GLY A 112 11.51 -20.78 -7.90
C GLY A 112 11.51 -20.33 -6.44
N GLY A 113 10.35 -20.41 -5.76
CA GLY A 113 10.18 -19.96 -4.37
C GLY A 113 10.03 -18.44 -4.19
N ARG A 114 10.18 -17.65 -5.27
CA ARG A 114 9.93 -16.21 -5.27
C ARG A 114 8.44 -15.97 -5.48
N LYS A 115 7.79 -15.33 -4.50
CA LYS A 115 6.38 -14.92 -4.57
C LYS A 115 6.27 -13.48 -5.07
N THR A 116 5.50 -13.27 -6.13
CA THR A 116 5.26 -11.93 -6.70
C THR A 116 3.79 -11.72 -7.02
N ILE A 117 3.38 -10.45 -7.16
CA ILE A 117 2.13 -10.03 -7.76
C ILE A 117 2.47 -9.30 -9.05
N ALA A 118 2.11 -9.88 -10.18
CA ALA A 118 2.24 -9.23 -11.47
C ALA A 118 0.90 -8.59 -11.86
N GLY A 119 0.93 -7.34 -12.29
CA GLY A 119 -0.26 -6.58 -12.64
C GLY A 119 -0.16 -5.86 -13.97
N LEU A 120 -1.33 -5.61 -14.56
CA LEU A 120 -1.55 -4.74 -15.70
C LEU A 120 -2.48 -3.61 -15.26
N ILE A 121 -2.13 -2.38 -15.64
CA ILE A 121 -2.91 -1.18 -15.36
C ILE A 121 -3.29 -0.57 -16.71
N HIS A 122 -4.58 -0.39 -16.92
CA HIS A 122 -5.16 0.21 -18.11
C HIS A 122 -5.83 1.52 -17.74
N ASP A 123 -5.41 2.63 -18.35
CA ASP A 123 -6.09 3.92 -18.19
C ASP A 123 -7.44 3.92 -18.93
N LEU A 124 -8.51 4.15 -18.18
CA LEU A 124 -9.90 4.21 -18.63
C LEU A 124 -10.49 5.62 -18.48
N SER A 125 -9.67 6.65 -18.30
CA SER A 125 -10.16 7.99 -17.96
C SER A 125 -11.02 8.66 -19.05
N ASP A 126 -10.96 8.16 -20.30
CA ASP A 126 -11.83 8.59 -21.40
C ASP A 126 -13.21 7.91 -21.42
N GLU A 127 -13.37 6.80 -20.69
CA GLU A 127 -14.62 6.02 -20.60
C GLU A 127 -15.29 6.18 -19.22
N THR A 128 -14.48 6.26 -18.17
CA THR A 128 -14.93 6.25 -16.77
C THR A 128 -14.40 7.47 -16.04
N HIS A 129 -15.31 8.18 -15.38
CA HIS A 129 -14.94 9.36 -14.59
C HIS A 129 -14.21 8.94 -13.31
N PRO A 130 -13.03 9.52 -13.02
CA PRO A 130 -12.32 9.27 -11.78
C PRO A 130 -13.12 9.76 -10.58
N LYS A 131 -13.01 9.03 -9.47
CA LYS A 131 -13.70 9.30 -8.21
C LYS A 131 -12.70 9.78 -7.15
N ARG A 132 -13.23 10.49 -6.14
CA ARG A 132 -12.55 10.72 -4.87
C ARG A 132 -13.39 10.13 -3.76
N ASP A 133 -12.76 9.35 -2.89
CA ASP A 133 -13.36 8.93 -1.64
C ASP A 133 -13.25 10.06 -0.63
N PHE A 134 -14.35 10.78 -0.41
CA PHE A 134 -14.42 11.88 0.53
C PHE A 134 -14.17 11.46 1.98
N HIS A 135 -14.48 10.21 2.35
CA HIS A 135 -14.15 9.73 3.69
C HIS A 135 -12.65 9.60 3.87
N ARG A 136 -11.94 9.12 2.85
CA ARG A 136 -10.47 9.08 2.87
C ARG A 136 -9.87 10.49 2.91
N GLU A 137 -10.30 11.41 2.06
CA GLU A 137 -9.82 12.80 2.07
C GLU A 137 -10.06 13.50 3.43
N TYR A 138 -11.23 13.25 4.03
CA TYR A 138 -11.54 13.72 5.36
C TYR A 138 -10.62 13.10 6.42
N SER A 139 -10.36 11.79 6.34
CA SER A 139 -9.45 11.08 7.25
C SER A 139 -8.02 11.63 7.17
N LYS A 140 -7.52 11.90 5.95
CA LYS A 140 -6.21 12.55 5.72
C LYS A 140 -6.16 13.93 6.36
N THR A 141 -7.20 14.73 6.15
CA THR A 141 -7.29 16.08 6.73
C THR A 141 -7.34 16.02 8.27
N GLN A 142 -8.07 15.05 8.83
CA GLN A 142 -8.11 14.81 10.26
C GLN A 142 -6.74 14.39 10.81
N ALA A 143 -6.03 13.46 10.16
CA ALA A 143 -4.69 13.04 10.56
C ALA A 143 -3.74 14.25 10.67
N MET A 144 -3.72 15.12 9.64
CA MET A 144 -2.92 16.35 9.67
C MET A 144 -3.35 17.33 10.78
N THR A 145 -4.63 17.36 11.13
CA THR A 145 -5.15 18.21 12.21
C THR A 145 -4.78 17.65 13.58
N ILE A 146 -4.90 16.33 13.75
CA ILE A 146 -4.52 15.60 14.96
C ILE A 146 -3.03 15.80 15.21
N GLU A 147 -2.17 15.59 14.22
CA GLU A 147 -0.72 15.75 14.41
C GLU A 147 -0.34 17.14 14.93
N LYS A 148 -0.92 18.21 14.37
CA LYS A 148 -0.70 19.59 14.84
C LYS A 148 -1.15 19.85 16.28
N SER A 149 -2.03 19.00 16.81
CA SER A 149 -2.54 19.09 18.18
C SER A 149 -1.76 18.24 19.18
N LEU A 150 -0.88 17.34 18.71
CA LEU A 150 -0.06 16.50 19.57
C LEU A 150 1.07 17.31 20.21
N ALA A 151 1.44 16.93 21.43
CA ALA A 151 2.56 17.56 22.14
C ALA A 151 3.92 17.26 21.48
N GLU A 152 4.01 16.13 20.77
CA GLU A 152 5.20 15.69 20.06
C GLU A 152 4.84 15.34 18.61
N PRO A 153 5.73 15.62 17.64
CA PRO A 153 5.52 15.22 16.25
C PRO A 153 5.36 13.70 16.14
N MET A 154 4.41 13.25 15.31
CA MET A 154 4.17 11.84 15.02
C MET A 154 3.87 11.64 13.54
N GLY A 155 4.31 10.51 12.98
CA GLY A 155 3.81 10.01 11.71
C GLY A 155 2.44 9.38 11.90
N ILE A 156 1.57 9.53 10.90
CA ILE A 156 0.23 8.92 10.89
C ILE A 156 0.06 8.21 9.56
N GLY A 157 -0.26 6.92 9.60
CA GLY A 157 -0.38 6.09 8.41
C GLY A 157 -1.29 4.90 8.58
N TYR A 158 -1.33 4.06 7.55
CA TYR A 158 -2.20 2.89 7.49
C TYR A 158 -1.40 1.60 7.48
N LEU A 159 -1.80 0.68 8.35
CA LEU A 159 -1.28 -0.68 8.43
C LEU A 159 -2.36 -1.67 7.99
N GLU A 160 -2.00 -2.56 7.07
CA GLU A 160 -2.83 -3.72 6.71
C GLU A 160 -2.51 -4.86 7.67
N LEU A 161 -3.53 -5.36 8.39
CA LEU A 161 -3.32 -6.26 9.52
C LEU A 161 -3.05 -7.71 9.08
N ILE A 162 -3.53 -8.16 7.92
CA ILE A 162 -3.34 -9.53 7.42
C ILE A 162 -1.87 -9.78 7.03
N THR A 163 -1.25 -8.81 6.38
CA THR A 163 0.10 -8.88 5.80
C THR A 163 1.14 -8.12 6.63
N GLY A 164 0.72 -7.10 7.37
CA GLY A 164 1.61 -6.24 8.16
C GLY A 164 2.22 -5.10 7.36
N LEU A 165 1.62 -4.76 6.22
CA LEU A 165 2.14 -3.77 5.30
C LEU A 165 1.72 -2.37 5.71
N PHE A 166 2.71 -1.49 5.82
CA PHE A 166 2.48 -0.05 5.88
C PHE A 166 2.17 0.41 4.46
N LEU A 167 0.91 0.77 4.22
CA LEU A 167 0.42 1.07 2.88
C LEU A 167 0.72 2.50 2.48
N GLU A 168 0.41 3.48 3.34
CA GLU A 168 0.68 4.90 3.08
C GLU A 168 0.83 5.69 4.38
N TRP A 169 1.44 6.88 4.27
CA TRP A 169 1.62 7.84 5.36
C TRP A 169 0.93 9.17 5.03
N ASP A 170 -0.13 9.48 5.77
CA ASP A 170 -0.83 10.76 5.68
C ASP A 170 0.01 11.89 6.28
N VAL A 171 0.69 11.57 7.40
CA VAL A 171 1.71 12.43 8.00
C VAL A 171 3.02 11.66 8.04
N THR A 172 4.06 12.27 7.50
CA THR A 172 5.41 11.67 7.43
C THR A 172 5.94 11.42 8.85
N PRO A 173 6.44 10.21 9.16
CA PRO A 173 7.12 9.97 10.43
C PRO A 173 8.27 10.95 10.67
N PRO A 174 8.49 11.43 11.91
CA PRO A 174 9.51 12.43 12.17
C PRO A 174 10.91 11.81 12.28
N GLY A 175 11.93 12.67 12.13
CA GLY A 175 13.32 12.31 12.36
C GLY A 175 13.84 11.19 11.44
N PRO A 176 14.64 10.24 11.97
CA PRO A 176 15.18 9.12 11.18
C PRO A 176 14.12 8.24 10.50
N LEU A 177 12.88 8.23 11.01
CA LEU A 177 11.78 7.43 10.46
C LEU A 177 11.14 8.07 9.21
N ALA A 178 11.45 9.32 8.87
CA ALA A 178 10.86 10.02 7.71
C ALA A 178 11.03 9.26 6.39
N ARG A 179 12.09 8.48 6.28
CA ARG A 179 12.41 7.62 5.14
C ARG A 179 11.39 6.52 4.91
N TRP A 180 10.61 6.13 5.91
CA TRP A 180 9.53 5.15 5.76
C TRP A 180 8.42 5.61 4.81
N ARG A 181 8.39 6.90 4.48
CA ARG A 181 7.52 7.43 3.42
C ARG A 181 7.90 6.94 2.03
N THR A 182 9.17 6.62 1.81
CA THR A 182 9.74 6.33 0.49
C THR A 182 10.57 5.05 0.44
N GLU A 183 10.84 4.42 1.58
CA GLU A 183 11.72 3.27 1.68
C GLU A 183 11.05 2.12 2.43
N VAL A 184 11.46 0.90 2.10
CA VAL A 184 11.04 -0.31 2.80
C VAL A 184 11.79 -0.38 4.13
N ALA A 185 11.06 -0.32 5.24
CA ALA A 185 11.60 -0.59 6.55
C ALA A 185 11.80 -2.10 6.73
N GLU A 186 13.02 -2.52 7.04
CA GLU A 186 13.26 -3.86 7.57
C GLU A 186 12.90 -3.87 9.06
N ILE A 187 12.23 -4.93 9.51
CA ILE A 187 11.87 -5.14 10.92
C ILE A 187 12.80 -6.20 11.52
N HIS A 188 13.49 -5.82 12.61
CA HIS A 188 14.38 -6.69 13.36
C HIS A 188 13.64 -7.95 13.83
N GLU A 189 14.30 -9.11 13.81
CA GLU A 189 13.72 -10.40 14.21
C GLU A 189 13.05 -10.39 15.59
N LYS A 190 13.71 -9.81 16.61
CA LYS A 190 13.17 -9.61 17.96
C LYS A 190 11.86 -8.81 18.03
N SER A 191 11.55 -7.98 17.03
CA SER A 191 10.29 -7.23 16.97
C SER A 191 9.17 -7.99 16.24
N ARG A 192 9.49 -9.07 15.51
CA ARG A 192 8.52 -9.76 14.64
C ARG A 192 7.38 -10.41 15.42
N ASP A 193 7.69 -11.10 16.50
CA ASP A 193 6.66 -11.80 17.30
C ASP A 193 5.72 -10.82 17.99
N ALA A 194 6.26 -9.74 18.57
CA ALA A 194 5.45 -8.70 19.18
C ALA A 194 4.56 -7.99 18.14
N PHE A 195 5.08 -7.74 16.95
CA PHE A 195 4.32 -7.14 15.86
C PHE A 195 3.22 -8.06 15.34
N LEU A 196 3.53 -9.35 15.16
CA LEU A 196 2.56 -10.37 14.74
C LEU A 196 1.44 -10.48 15.77
N HIS A 197 1.79 -10.61 17.06
CA HIS A 197 0.83 -10.69 18.14
C HIS A 197 -0.11 -9.47 18.17
N ALA A 198 0.43 -8.25 18.09
CA ALA A 198 -0.38 -7.05 18.09
C ALA A 198 -1.37 -7.01 16.91
N ARG A 199 -0.92 -7.41 15.72
CA ARG A 199 -1.78 -7.49 14.53
C ARG A 199 -2.88 -8.52 14.69
N GLU A 200 -2.57 -9.70 15.23
CA GLU A 200 -3.55 -10.76 15.47
C GLU A 200 -4.58 -10.35 16.52
N SER A 201 -4.15 -9.76 17.64
CA SER A 201 -5.04 -9.27 18.68
C SER A 201 -6.01 -8.20 18.17
N LEU A 202 -5.54 -7.26 17.34
CA LEU A 202 -6.41 -6.26 16.72
C LEU A 202 -7.39 -6.89 15.71
N ARG A 203 -6.92 -7.82 14.88
CA ARG A 203 -7.74 -8.50 13.86
C ARG A 203 -8.84 -9.36 14.50
N ASN A 204 -8.51 -10.04 15.59
CA ASN A 204 -9.45 -10.90 16.32
C ASN A 204 -10.41 -10.09 17.22
N GLY A 205 -10.17 -8.78 17.40
CA GLY A 205 -10.96 -7.92 18.27
C GLY A 205 -10.62 -8.08 19.76
N ASP A 206 -9.51 -8.73 20.11
CA ASP A 206 -9.02 -8.88 21.49
C ASP A 206 -8.56 -7.53 22.07
N ALA A 207 -8.16 -6.60 21.18
CA ALA A 207 -7.80 -5.23 21.52
C ALA A 207 -8.34 -4.26 20.46
N LEU A 208 -8.64 -3.03 20.87
CA LEU A 208 -8.95 -1.93 19.95
C LEU A 208 -7.70 -1.13 19.57
N SER A 209 -6.73 -1.05 20.47
CA SER A 209 -5.47 -0.32 20.29
C SER A 209 -4.36 -0.99 21.09
N LEU A 210 -3.14 -1.00 20.55
CA LEU A 210 -1.95 -1.56 21.20
C LEU A 210 -0.73 -0.69 20.93
N ASP A 211 0.13 -0.56 21.93
CA ASP A 211 1.45 0.06 21.79
C ASP A 211 2.51 -1.02 21.53
N VAL A 212 3.35 -0.80 20.52
CA VAL A 212 4.38 -1.73 20.06
C VAL A 212 5.66 -0.97 19.78
N VAL A 213 6.81 -1.52 20.18
CA VAL A 213 8.12 -1.00 19.76
C VAL A 213 8.72 -1.90 18.69
N LEU A 214 8.95 -1.33 17.51
CA LEU A 214 9.64 -1.98 16.41
C LEU A 214 11.05 -1.45 16.29
N PHE A 215 12.04 -2.32 16.14
CA PHE A 215 13.38 -1.91 15.71
C PHE A 215 13.44 -2.01 14.19
N VAL A 216 13.63 -0.87 13.53
CA VAL A 216 13.61 -0.77 12.07
C VAL A 216 14.91 -0.20 11.50
N ARG A 217 15.25 -0.58 10.27
CA ARG A 217 16.32 0.05 9.49
C ARG A 217 15.89 0.18 8.03
N PHE A 218 16.47 1.14 7.31
CA PHE A 218 16.15 1.38 5.89
C PHE A 218 17.27 0.93 4.95
N SER A 219 18.49 0.74 5.47
CA SER A 219 19.58 0.06 4.79
C SER A 219 20.30 -0.90 5.72
N GLU A 220 20.92 -1.95 5.17
CA GLU A 220 21.68 -2.94 5.96
C GLU A 220 22.85 -2.32 6.72
N SER A 221 23.42 -1.22 6.18
CA SER A 221 24.52 -0.46 6.77
C SER A 221 24.13 0.44 7.94
N GLU A 222 22.84 0.56 8.24
CA GLU A 222 22.33 1.42 9.31
C GLU A 222 22.12 0.68 10.63
N ALA A 223 22.27 1.45 11.71
CA ALA A 223 21.84 1.02 13.03
C ALA A 223 20.31 0.89 13.09
N TRP A 224 19.86 -0.07 13.88
CA TRP A 224 18.45 -0.24 14.19
C TRP A 224 17.91 0.97 14.96
N THR A 225 16.86 1.58 14.44
CA THR A 225 16.16 2.71 15.05
C THR A 225 14.90 2.18 15.76
N PRO A 226 14.70 2.45 17.05
CA PRO A 226 13.43 2.15 17.70
C PRO A 226 12.34 3.05 17.14
N ALA A 227 11.21 2.46 16.79
CA ALA A 227 9.98 3.11 16.40
C ALA A 227 8.91 2.71 17.42
N GLU A 228 8.39 3.68 18.16
CA GLU A 228 7.24 3.50 19.04
C GLU A 228 5.98 3.70 18.21
N LEU A 229 5.14 2.67 18.16
CA LEU A 229 3.89 2.64 17.41
C LEU A 229 2.72 2.52 18.38
N THR A 230 1.68 3.33 18.15
CA THR A 230 0.33 3.03 18.64
C THR A 230 -0.50 2.59 17.45
N ILE A 231 -0.97 1.34 17.47
CA ILE A 231 -1.73 0.72 16.38
C ILE A 231 -3.18 0.59 16.83
N THR A 232 -4.09 1.30 16.16
CA THR A 232 -5.53 1.30 16.45
C THR A 232 -6.30 0.64 15.32
N GLY A 233 -7.04 -0.44 15.63
CA GLY A 233 -7.85 -1.17 14.67
C GLY A 233 -8.98 -0.31 14.11
N VAL A 234 -9.13 -0.31 12.78
CA VAL A 234 -10.24 0.34 12.08
C VAL A 234 -11.29 -0.71 11.76
N ALA A 235 -12.34 -0.75 12.56
CA ALA A 235 -13.44 -1.68 12.40
C ALA A 235 -14.35 -1.27 11.23
N THR A 236 -14.54 -2.18 10.29
CA THR A 236 -15.59 -2.07 9.27
C THR A 236 -16.71 -3.05 9.59
N ALA A 237 -17.95 -2.57 9.57
CA ALA A 237 -19.12 -3.46 9.64
C ALA A 237 -19.26 -4.22 8.32
N SER A 238 -19.29 -5.54 8.38
CA SER A 238 -19.57 -6.46 7.29
C SER A 238 -20.92 -7.13 7.53
N ALA A 239 -21.82 -7.06 6.55
CA ALA A 239 -23.12 -7.72 6.62
C ALA A 239 -23.03 -9.26 6.69
N GLU A 240 -21.93 -9.86 6.19
CA GLU A 240 -21.73 -11.31 6.13
C GLU A 240 -20.89 -11.87 7.30
N HIS A 241 -20.03 -11.05 7.90
CA HIS A 241 -19.06 -11.49 8.91
C HIS A 241 -19.12 -10.72 10.24
N GLY A 242 -20.06 -9.78 10.41
CA GLY A 242 -20.17 -8.97 11.62
C GLY A 242 -19.22 -7.78 11.60
N VAL A 243 -18.23 -7.70 12.50
CA VAL A 243 -17.20 -6.66 12.49
C VAL A 243 -15.88 -7.28 12.07
N THR A 244 -15.28 -6.79 10.99
CA THR A 244 -13.96 -7.22 10.53
C THR A 244 -12.97 -6.06 10.66
N VAL A 245 -11.82 -6.33 11.28
CA VAL A 245 -10.72 -5.37 11.42
C VAL A 245 -9.58 -5.85 10.52
N VAL A 246 -9.56 -5.33 9.29
CA VAL A 246 -8.52 -5.67 8.29
C VAL A 246 -7.44 -4.60 8.19
N GLN A 247 -7.72 -3.40 8.70
CA GLN A 247 -6.82 -2.25 8.66
C GLN A 247 -6.68 -1.62 10.03
N ALA A 248 -5.58 -0.91 10.23
CA ALA A 248 -5.33 -0.11 11.40
C ALA A 248 -4.77 1.26 11.00
N MET A 249 -5.10 2.26 11.81
CA MET A 249 -4.36 3.51 11.84
C MET A 249 -3.14 3.32 12.74
N VAL A 250 -1.99 3.85 12.32
CA VAL A 250 -0.76 3.81 13.10
C VAL A 250 -0.28 5.23 13.37
N LEU A 251 -0.05 5.53 14.64
CA LEU A 251 0.77 6.65 15.05
C LEU A 251 2.19 6.14 15.31
N VAL A 252 3.21 6.84 14.81
CA VAL A 252 4.60 6.43 14.99
C VAL A 252 5.50 7.60 15.37
N ARG A 253 6.44 7.36 16.26
CA ARG A 253 7.55 8.27 16.55
C ARG A 253 8.86 7.51 16.79
N PRO A 254 10.02 8.17 16.65
CA PRO A 254 11.28 7.64 17.15
C PRO A 254 11.16 7.30 18.63
N GLY A 255 11.52 6.08 18.99
CA GLY A 255 11.49 5.64 20.38
C GLY A 255 12.66 6.15 21.19
N THR A 256 12.49 6.23 22.51
CA THR A 256 13.57 6.59 23.46
C THR A 256 14.28 5.37 24.06
N GLY A 257 13.89 4.15 23.65
CA GLY A 257 14.47 2.90 24.14
C GLY A 257 15.98 2.81 23.87
N PRO A 258 16.74 2.06 24.69
CA PRO A 258 18.19 2.02 24.57
C PRO A 258 18.60 1.55 23.16
N ILE A 259 19.47 2.35 22.53
CA ILE A 259 20.11 2.08 21.22
C ILE A 259 21.16 0.94 21.35
N CYS A 260 21.30 0.35 22.53
CA CYS A 260 22.36 -0.62 22.80
C CYS A 260 21.99 -2.00 22.28
N TRP A 261 22.48 -2.33 21.08
CA TRP A 261 22.73 -3.70 20.64
C TRP A 261 24.08 -3.75 19.93
#